data_AF-F9HHN4-F1
#
_entry.id   AF-F9HHN4-F1
#
_cell.length_a   1.000
_cell.length_b   1.000
_cell.length_c   1.000
_cell.angle_alpha   90.00
_cell.angle_beta   90.00
_cell.angle_gamma   90.00
#
_symmetry.space_group_name_H-M   'P 1'
#
loop_
_entity.id
_entity.type
_entity.pdbx_description
1 polymer ?
#
loop_
_entity_poly.entity_id
_entity_poly.type
_entity_poly.pdbx_seq_one_letter_code
_entity_poly.pdbx_strand_id
1 'polypeptide(L)'
;MAETTKAFVKKIKGTSQELGELLQANKFEEAFDVANKLNNLLKSEEIDNLTGKELKETSIEGIKEQLKKYWWANGEMRKYQGVLRKRGQMFSDYAN
;
A
#
# COMPACT_ATOMS: atom_id res chain seq x y z
N MET A 1 -17.04 -10.96 19.83
CA MET A 1 -16.66 -11.64 18.58
C MET A 1 -17.14 -10.88 17.35
N ALA A 2 -18.44 -10.59 17.16
CA ALA A 2 -18.90 -9.86 15.96
C ALA A 2 -18.45 -8.38 15.90
N GLU A 3 -18.36 -7.71 17.05
CA GLU A 3 -18.03 -6.28 17.13
C GLU A 3 -16.53 -6.00 16.86
N THR A 4 -15.66 -6.90 17.30
CA THR A 4 -14.21 -6.86 17.04
C THR A 4 -13.89 -7.04 15.56
N THR A 5 -14.57 -7.97 14.88
CA THR A 5 -14.42 -8.19 13.43
C THR A 5 -14.86 -6.96 12.62
N LYS A 6 -15.98 -6.33 13.00
CA LYS A 6 -16.48 -5.12 12.33
C LYS A 6 -15.52 -3.93 12.51
N ALA A 7 -14.97 -3.76 13.71
CA ALA A 7 -13.97 -2.73 13.99
C ALA A 7 -12.68 -2.94 13.17
N PHE A 8 -12.24 -4.20 13.05
CA PHE A 8 -11.06 -4.56 12.26
C PHE A 8 -11.25 -4.30 10.75
N VAL A 9 -12.38 -4.73 10.19
CA VAL A 9 -12.72 -4.43 8.78
C VAL A 9 -12.77 -2.91 8.54
N LYS A 10 -13.33 -2.14 9.48
CA LYS A 10 -13.36 -0.67 9.39
C LYS A 10 -11.95 -0.08 9.37
N LYS A 11 -11.02 -0.63 10.17
CA LYS A 11 -9.62 -0.21 10.18
C LYS A 11 -8.95 -0.46 8.83
N ILE A 12 -9.10 -1.65 8.25
CA ILE A 12 -8.57 -1.97 6.92
C ILE A 12 -9.10 -0.99 5.86
N LYS A 13 -10.42 -0.77 5.84
CA LYS A 13 -11.04 0.16 4.89
C LYS A 13 -10.54 1.59 5.08
N GLY A 14 -10.42 2.05 6.32
CA GLY A 14 -9.86 3.36 6.65
C GLY A 14 -8.42 3.53 6.16
N THR A 15 -7.54 2.57 6.46
CA THR A 15 -6.15 2.58 5.97
C THR A 15 -6.07 2.49 4.44
N SER A 16 -6.98 1.73 3.80
CA SER A 16 -7.06 1.67 2.34
C SER A 16 -7.49 3.00 1.71
N GLN A 17 -8.40 3.73 2.37
CA GLN A 17 -8.82 5.06 1.92
C GLN A 17 -7.68 6.06 2.04
N GLU A 18 -7.00 6.10 3.20
CA GLU A 18 -5.83 6.94 3.44
C GLU A 18 -4.73 6.70 2.39
N LEU A 19 -4.45 5.43 2.06
CA LEU A 19 -3.51 5.08 1.00
C LEU A 19 -3.94 5.68 -0.35
N GLY A 20 -5.22 5.56 -0.70
CA GLY A 20 -5.76 6.11 -1.95
C GLY A 20 -5.61 7.63 -2.04
N GLU A 21 -5.92 8.35 -0.96
CA GLU A 21 -5.81 9.81 -0.88
C GLU A 21 -4.36 10.28 -1.02
N LEU A 22 -3.41 9.62 -0.35
CA LEU A 22 -1.98 9.94 -0.46
C LEU A 22 -1.44 9.70 -1.88
N LEU A 23 -1.87 8.61 -2.54
CA LEU A 23 -1.48 8.32 -3.91
C LEU A 23 -2.03 9.35 -4.90
N GLN A 24 -3.31 9.74 -4.74
CA GLN A 24 -3.91 10.80 -5.57
C GLN A 24 -3.24 12.16 -5.37
N ALA A 25 -2.74 12.43 -4.16
CA ALA A 25 -1.98 13.64 -3.84
C ALA A 25 -0.48 13.56 -4.23
N ASN A 26 -0.02 12.49 -4.87
CA ASN A 26 1.40 12.24 -5.21
C ASN A 26 2.34 12.21 -3.99
N LYS A 27 1.82 11.94 -2.79
CA LYS A 27 2.59 11.83 -1.55
C LYS A 27 3.18 10.43 -1.40
N PHE A 28 4.10 10.05 -2.30
CA PHE A 28 4.51 8.65 -2.47
C PHE A 28 5.29 8.05 -1.30
N GLU A 29 6.05 8.84 -0.54
CA GLU A 29 6.75 8.33 0.65
C GLU A 29 5.78 8.09 1.81
N GLU A 30 4.88 9.04 2.09
CA GLU A 30 3.80 8.83 3.08
C GLU A 30 2.92 7.62 2.68
N ALA A 31 2.60 7.49 1.39
CA ALA A 31 1.83 6.36 0.86
C ALA A 31 2.55 5.02 1.06
N PHE A 32 3.88 4.98 0.98
CA PHE A 32 4.67 3.77 1.23
C PHE A 32 4.53 3.28 2.67
N ASP A 33 4.57 4.19 3.64
CA ASP A 33 4.37 3.84 5.05
C ASP A 33 2.96 3.31 5.30
N VAL A 34 1.94 3.94 4.72
CA VAL A 34 0.54 3.50 4.83
C VAL A 34 0.32 2.16 4.13
N ALA A 35 0.95 1.92 2.98
CA ALA A 35 0.89 0.64 2.28
C ALA A 35 1.52 -0.51 3.09
N ASN A 36 2.62 -0.24 3.82
CA ASN A 36 3.20 -1.21 4.75
C ASN A 36 2.25 -1.51 5.92
N LYS A 37 1.63 -0.48 6.50
CA LYS A 37 0.61 -0.67 7.55
C LYS A 37 -0.56 -1.52 7.04
N LEU A 38 -1.07 -1.23 5.85
CA LEU A 38 -2.14 -2.00 5.21
C LEU A 38 -1.73 -3.46 4.96
N ASN A 39 -0.51 -3.69 4.47
CA ASN A 39 0.02 -5.03 4.24
C ASN A 39 0.09 -5.85 5.54
N ASN A 40 0.50 -5.23 6.65
CA ASN A 40 0.55 -5.89 7.95
C ASN A 40 -0.85 -6.24 8.47
N LEU A 41 -1.82 -5.33 8.31
CA LEU A 41 -3.22 -5.61 8.65
C LEU A 41 -3.78 -6.76 7.80
N LEU A 42 -3.45 -6.83 6.51
CA LEU A 42 -3.94 -7.87 5.61
C LEU A 42 -3.29 -9.26 5.82
N LYS A 43 -2.23 -9.33 6.63
CA LYS A 43 -1.51 -10.54 7.02
C LYS A 43 -1.75 -10.97 8.47
N SER A 44 -2.54 -10.22 9.24
CA SER A 44 -2.80 -10.57 10.64
C SER A 44 -3.73 -11.79 10.72
N GLU A 45 -3.59 -12.58 11.78
CA GLU A 45 -4.44 -13.75 12.06
C GLU A 45 -5.95 -13.41 12.12
N GLU A 46 -6.31 -12.16 12.43
CA GLU A 46 -7.70 -11.67 12.39
C GLU A 46 -8.32 -11.75 10.98
N ILE A 47 -7.51 -11.70 9.91
CA ILE A 47 -7.94 -11.95 8.52
C ILE A 47 -8.17 -13.43 8.27
N ASP A 48 -7.30 -14.29 8.79
CA ASP A 48 -7.37 -15.74 8.58
C ASP A 48 -8.55 -16.37 9.32
N ASN A 49 -9.00 -15.71 10.38
CA ASN A 49 -10.22 -16.05 11.12
C ASN A 49 -11.51 -15.62 10.41
N LEU A 50 -11.46 -14.82 9.33
CA LEU A 50 -12.64 -14.47 8.54
C LEU A 50 -13.02 -15.61 7.60
N THR A 51 -14.31 -15.92 7.51
CA THR A 51 -14.80 -16.87 6.51
C THR A 51 -14.68 -16.29 5.10
N GLY A 52 -14.52 -17.13 4.08
CA GLY A 52 -14.42 -16.68 2.68
C GLY A 52 -15.63 -15.86 2.20
N LYS A 53 -16.80 -16.04 2.82
CA LYS A 53 -18.00 -15.23 2.56
C LYS A 53 -17.85 -13.81 3.13
N GLU A 54 -17.34 -13.68 4.35
CA GLU A 54 -17.08 -12.38 4.99
C GLU A 54 -15.98 -11.60 4.26
N LEU A 55 -14.93 -12.26 3.77
CA LEU A 55 -13.88 -11.62 2.96
C LEU A 55 -14.41 -11.03 1.65
N LYS A 56 -15.34 -11.74 0.99
CA LYS A 56 -16.01 -11.26 -0.23
C LYS A 56 -16.98 -10.12 0.05
N GLU A 57 -17.82 -10.25 1.07
CA GLU A 57 -18.79 -9.21 1.45
C GLU A 57 -18.11 -7.92 1.95
N THR A 58 -16.88 -8.01 2.45
CA THR A 58 -16.13 -6.85 2.97
C THR A 58 -15.19 -6.18 1.95
N SER A 59 -15.14 -6.68 0.71
CA SER A 59 -14.26 -6.18 -0.37
C SER A 59 -12.76 -6.31 -0.09
N ILE A 60 -12.36 -7.10 0.92
CA ILE A 60 -10.95 -7.25 1.33
C ILE A 60 -10.11 -7.90 0.22
N GLU A 61 -10.69 -8.83 -0.55
CA GLU A 61 -10.01 -9.43 -1.71
C GLU A 61 -9.61 -8.37 -2.75
N GLY A 62 -10.50 -7.41 -3.04
CA GLY A 62 -10.21 -6.31 -3.95
C GLY A 62 -9.09 -5.41 -3.43
N ILE A 63 -9.05 -5.15 -2.12
CA ILE A 63 -7.97 -4.39 -1.48
C ILE A 63 -6.64 -5.13 -1.59
N LYS A 64 -6.60 -6.45 -1.34
CA LYS A 64 -5.40 -7.29 -1.49
C LYS A 64 -4.88 -7.24 -2.93
N GLU A 65 -5.77 -7.33 -3.91
CA GLU A 65 -5.38 -7.28 -5.33
C GLU A 65 -4.80 -5.92 -5.72
N GLN A 66 -5.43 -4.82 -5.31
CA GLN A 66 -4.92 -3.48 -5.60
C GLN A 66 -3.59 -3.20 -4.90
N LEU A 67 -3.42 -3.67 -3.65
CA LEU A 67 -2.15 -3.54 -2.94
C LEU A 67 -1.01 -4.29 -3.65
N LYS A 68 -1.29 -5.46 -4.24
CA LYS A 68 -0.31 -6.19 -5.07
C LYS A 68 0.11 -5.37 -6.31
N LYS A 69 -0.85 -4.73 -6.98
CA LYS A 69 -0.59 -3.85 -8.14
C LYS A 69 0.21 -2.61 -7.73
N TYR A 70 -0.13 -2.03 -6.58
CA TYR A 70 0.63 -0.93 -5.98
C TYR A 70 2.11 -1.29 -5.77
N TRP A 71 2.41 -2.46 -5.19
CA TRP A 71 3.80 -2.86 -4.95
C TRP A 71 4.63 -2.94 -6.23
N TRP A 72 4.06 -3.46 -7.30
CA TRP A 72 4.70 -3.48 -8.61
C TRP A 72 4.96 -2.06 -9.12
N ALA A 73 3.94 -1.20 -9.12
CA ALA A 73 4.04 0.18 -9.62
C ALA A 73 5.03 1.03 -8.81
N ASN A 74 5.00 0.93 -7.48
CA ASN A 74 5.96 1.61 -6.59
C ASN A 74 7.39 1.10 -6.81
N GLY A 75 7.54 -0.20 -7.08
CA GLY A 75 8.83 -0.77 -7.47
C GLY A 75 9.39 -0.17 -8.75
N GLU A 76 8.58 -0.06 -9.80
CA GLU A 76 8.96 0.59 -11.06
C GLU A 76 9.33 2.06 -10.85
N MET A 77 8.52 2.82 -10.12
CA MET A 77 8.81 4.21 -9.78
C MET A 77 10.17 4.36 -9.08
N ARG A 78 10.47 3.53 -8.07
CA ARG A 78 11.75 3.57 -7.35
C ARG A 78 12.95 3.21 -8.24
N LYS A 79 12.78 2.33 -9.22
CA LYS A 79 13.83 2.07 -10.23
C LYS A 79 14.14 3.32 -11.04
N TYR A 80 13.12 4.01 -11.56
CA TYR A 80 13.31 5.25 -12.31
C TYR A 80 13.95 6.35 -11.46
N GLN A 81 13.54 6.51 -10.21
CA GLN A 81 14.21 7.41 -9.27
C GLN A 81 15.69 7.07 -9.12
N GLY A 82 16.05 5.79 -9.01
CA GLY A 82 17.44 5.33 -8.94
C GLY A 82 18.24 5.69 -10.20
N VAL A 83 17.65 5.52 -11.40
CA VAL A 83 18.26 5.93 -12.67
C VAL A 83 18.50 7.44 -12.70
N LEU A 84 17.49 8.24 -12.31
CA LEU A 84 17.61 9.70 -12.28
C LEU A 84 18.68 10.17 -11.29
N ARG A 85 18.79 9.56 -10.11
CA ARG A 85 19.88 9.86 -9.15
C ARG A 85 21.26 9.63 -9.77
N LYS A 86 21.47 8.49 -10.46
CA LYS A 86 22.73 8.20 -11.15
C LYS A 86 23.03 9.22 -12.26
N ARG A 87 22.02 9.59 -13.07
CA ARG A 87 22.19 10.62 -14.10
C ARG A 87 22.52 11.98 -13.51
N GLY A 88 21.87 12.35 -12.40
CA GLY A 88 22.17 13.56 -11.64
C GLY A 88 23.62 13.59 -11.16
N GLN A 89 24.14 12.47 -10.64
CA GLN A 89 25.55 12.35 -10.26
C GLN A 89 26.48 12.63 -11.46
N MET A 90 26.23 12.00 -12.61
CA MET A 90 27.06 12.23 -13.80
C MET A 90 27.08 13.70 -14.25
N PHE A 91 25.95 14.41 -14.17
CA PHE A 91 25.91 15.84 -14.46
C PHE A 91 26.78 16.65 -13.50
N SER A 92 26.71 16.35 -12.20
CA SER A 92 27.58 16.97 -11.20
C SER A 92 29.06 16.65 -11.46
N ASP A 93 29.39 15.42 -11.83
CA ASP A 93 30.76 15.01 -12.11
C ASP A 93 31.34 15.71 -13.35
N TYR A 94 30.53 16.00 -14.37
CA TYR A 94 30.97 16.76 -15.55
C TYR A 94 31.02 18.27 -15.34
N ALA A 95 30.32 18.80 -14.34
CA ALA A 95 30.31 20.22 -14.03
C ALA A 95 31.50 20.66 -13.16
N ASN A 96 32.19 19.71 -12.52
CA ASN A 96 33.38 19.92 -11.69
C ASN A 96 34.65 19.42 -12.40
#